data_AF-A0A0C2VRN8-F1
#
_entry.id   AF-A0A0C2VRN8-F1
#
_cell.length_a   1.000
_cell.length_b   1.000
_cell.length_c   1.000
_cell.angle_alpha   90.00
_cell.angle_beta   90.00
_cell.angle_gamma   90.00
#
_symmetry.space_group_name_H-M   'P 1'
#
loop_
_entity.id
_entity.type
_entity.pdbx_description
1 polymer ?
#
loop_
_entity_poly.entity_id
_entity_poly.type
_entity_poly.pdbx_seq_one_letter_code
_entity_poly.pdbx_strand_id
1 'polypeptide(L)'
;MLDWLLNLLGFGGENRNGYNKSLINELQKEHEQLLDKLEKIQGNMSVLNEYMIKKNIDEFKIELLSYFMKEEFKFHKYLNEFYKADGATLASIKKYEEDLKDMKKDIIAQLDKSMGEDAMFNDKVVKNINNAIYIMKSRIELQNRELVDLYKK
;
A
#
# COMPACT_ATOMS: atom_id res chain seq x y z
N MET A 1 17.99 -14.38 1.41
CA MET A 1 16.75 -13.77 1.99
C MET A 1 16.12 -12.77 1.02
N LEU A 2 16.91 -11.94 0.33
CA LEU A 2 16.45 -11.09 -0.79
C LEU A 2 15.94 -11.89 -2.01
N ASP A 3 16.58 -13.01 -2.35
CA ASP A 3 16.20 -13.81 -3.54
C ASP A 3 14.83 -14.47 -3.45
N TRP A 4 14.34 -14.73 -2.23
CA TRP A 4 13.01 -15.28 -2.01
C TRP A 4 11.91 -14.22 -2.20
N LEU A 5 12.16 -12.98 -1.78
CA LEU A 5 11.27 -11.84 -2.05
C LEU A 5 11.19 -11.53 -3.55
N LEU A 6 12.31 -11.63 -4.27
CA LEU A 6 12.35 -11.39 -5.72
C LEU A 6 11.55 -12.44 -6.51
N ASN A 7 11.58 -13.72 -6.10
CA ASN A 7 10.79 -14.76 -6.73
C ASN A 7 9.28 -14.66 -6.43
N LEU A 8 8.89 -14.13 -5.26
CA LEU A 8 7.48 -13.88 -4.91
C LEU A 8 6.84 -12.74 -5.73
N LEU A 9 7.66 -11.81 -6.24
CA LEU A 9 7.21 -10.63 -6.99
C LEU A 9 6.83 -10.93 -8.45
N GLY A 10 6.91 -12.17 -8.93
CA GLY A 10 6.36 -12.57 -10.23
C GLY A 10 6.93 -11.78 -11.41
N PHE A 11 8.23 -11.94 -11.68
CA PHE A 11 8.92 -11.41 -12.88
C PHE A 11 8.61 -12.24 -14.14
N GLY A 12 7.34 -12.57 -14.38
CA GLY A 12 6.91 -13.40 -15.51
C GLY A 12 5.82 -12.71 -16.31
N GLY A 13 6.20 -11.81 -17.23
CA GLY A 13 5.24 -11.16 -18.13
C GLY A 13 5.55 -9.72 -18.53
N GLU A 14 6.71 -9.18 -18.16
CA GLU A 14 7.10 -7.81 -18.52
C GLU A 14 7.64 -7.77 -19.96
N ASN A 15 7.16 -6.79 -20.74
CA ASN A 15 7.75 -6.45 -22.03
C ASN A 15 9.19 -5.97 -21.81
N ARG A 16 10.03 -5.85 -22.85
CA ARG A 16 11.44 -5.36 -22.75
C ARG A 16 11.61 -4.01 -22.01
N ASN A 17 10.53 -3.27 -21.76
CA ASN A 17 10.50 -1.97 -21.09
C ASN A 17 9.87 -2.00 -19.67
N GLY A 18 9.52 -3.16 -19.11
CA GLY A 18 8.92 -3.26 -17.76
C GLY A 18 7.41 -2.96 -17.68
N TYR A 19 6.76 -2.68 -18.82
CA TYR A 19 5.30 -2.48 -18.90
C TYR A 19 4.55 -3.80 -18.69
N ASN A 20 3.50 -3.77 -17.87
CA ASN A 20 2.53 -4.85 -17.73
C ASN A 20 1.10 -4.31 -17.68
N LYS A 21 0.31 -4.61 -18.72
CA LYS A 21 -1.09 -4.17 -18.86
C LYS A 21 -2.02 -4.63 -17.73
N SER A 22 -1.70 -5.72 -17.00
CA SER A 22 -2.51 -6.20 -15.88
C SER A 22 -2.14 -5.56 -14.55
N LEU A 23 -0.99 -4.88 -14.46
CA LEU A 23 -0.43 -4.42 -13.18
C LEU A 23 -1.39 -3.50 -12.41
N ILE A 24 -2.05 -2.57 -13.09
CA ILE A 24 -3.00 -1.65 -12.43
C ILE A 24 -4.16 -2.41 -11.81
N ASN A 25 -4.75 -3.34 -12.56
CA ASN A 25 -5.87 -4.15 -12.08
C ASN A 25 -5.43 -5.06 -10.93
N GLU A 26 -4.21 -5.60 -10.98
CA GLU A 26 -3.63 -6.38 -9.88
C GLU A 26 -3.44 -5.53 -8.62
N LEU A 27 -2.84 -4.34 -8.74
CA LEU A 27 -2.61 -3.44 -7.62
C LEU A 27 -3.92 -2.93 -7.02
N GLN A 28 -4.94 -2.65 -7.85
CA GLN A 28 -6.27 -2.27 -7.36
C GLN A 28 -6.93 -3.41 -6.58
N LYS A 29 -6.90 -4.63 -7.13
CA LYS A 29 -7.45 -5.81 -6.45
C LYS A 29 -6.74 -6.11 -5.14
N GLU A 30 -5.41 -6.05 -5.12
CA GLU A 30 -4.62 -6.24 -3.90
C GLU A 30 -4.94 -5.15 -2.85
N HIS A 31 -5.11 -3.90 -3.29
CA HIS A 31 -5.51 -2.81 -2.41
C HIS A 31 -6.89 -3.04 -1.78
N GLU A 32 -7.88 -3.46 -2.57
CA GLU A 32 -9.21 -3.82 -2.09
C GLU A 32 -9.15 -4.96 -1.06
N GLN A 33 -8.35 -5.99 -1.34
CA GLN A 33 -8.16 -7.10 -0.40
C GLN A 33 -7.53 -6.66 0.93
N LEU A 34 -6.57 -5.75 0.87
CA LEU A 34 -5.96 -5.15 2.07
C LEU A 34 -6.99 -4.33 2.86
N LEU A 35 -7.78 -3.48 2.19
CA LEU A 35 -8.86 -2.72 2.84
C LEU A 35 -9.86 -3.66 3.52
N ASP A 36 -10.36 -4.68 2.81
CA ASP A 36 -11.28 -5.67 3.34
C ASP A 36 -10.71 -6.39 4.57
N LYS A 37 -9.41 -6.72 4.56
CA LYS A 37 -8.75 -7.37 5.69
C LYS A 37 -8.69 -6.44 6.89
N LEU A 38 -8.35 -5.17 6.69
CA LEU A 38 -8.26 -4.19 7.77
C LEU A 38 -9.65 -3.84 8.35
N GLU A 39 -10.67 -3.73 7.49
CA GLU A 39 -12.08 -3.56 7.91
C GLU A 39 -12.59 -4.80 8.69
N LYS A 40 -12.18 -6.02 8.31
CA LYS A 40 -12.50 -7.23 9.09
C LYS A 40 -11.82 -7.27 10.45
N ILE A 41 -10.58 -6.80 10.55
CA ILE A 41 -9.90 -6.65 11.85
C ILE A 41 -10.71 -5.67 12.71
N GLN A 42 -11.13 -4.54 12.13
CA GLN A 42 -11.93 -3.53 12.81
C GLN A 42 -13.30 -4.06 13.28
N GLY A 43 -14.04 -4.75 12.41
CA GLY A 43 -15.35 -5.30 12.73
C GLY A 43 -15.33 -6.42 13.78
N ASN A 44 -14.22 -7.14 13.92
CA ASN A 44 -14.07 -8.23 14.88
C ASN A 44 -13.42 -7.83 16.21
N MET A 45 -13.08 -6.55 16.43
CA MET A 45 -12.37 -6.11 17.64
C MET A 45 -13.14 -6.37 18.94
N SER A 46 -14.48 -6.43 18.91
CA SER A 46 -15.28 -6.76 20.10
C SER A 46 -15.24 -8.25 20.48
N VAL A 47 -14.76 -9.12 19.58
CA VAL A 47 -14.74 -10.58 19.72
C VAL A 47 -13.31 -11.11 19.89
N LEU A 48 -12.33 -10.43 19.32
CA LEU A 48 -10.92 -10.80 19.40
C LEU A 48 -10.30 -10.34 20.73
N ASN A 49 -9.44 -11.18 21.31
CA ASN A 49 -8.58 -10.73 22.40
C ASN A 49 -7.40 -9.90 21.86
N GLU A 50 -6.73 -9.18 22.75
CA GLU A 50 -5.61 -8.29 22.42
C GLU A 50 -4.49 -8.99 21.63
N TYR A 51 -4.14 -10.22 22.01
CA TYR A 51 -3.11 -10.99 21.31
C TYR A 51 -3.51 -11.26 19.85
N MET A 52 -4.76 -11.65 19.60
CA MET A 52 -5.27 -11.89 18.25
C MET A 52 -5.33 -10.61 17.42
N ILE A 53 -5.70 -9.48 18.03
CA ILE A 53 -5.71 -8.17 17.36
C ILE A 53 -4.28 -7.80 16.93
N LYS A 54 -3.30 -7.87 17.84
CA LYS A 54 -1.89 -7.59 17.54
C LYS A 54 -1.36 -8.48 16.43
N LYS A 55 -1.59 -9.79 16.52
CA LYS A 55 -1.19 -10.75 15.50
C LYS A 55 -1.78 -10.42 14.12
N ASN A 56 -3.07 -10.12 14.05
CA ASN A 56 -3.71 -9.79 12.77
C ASN A 56 -3.19 -8.48 12.18
N ILE A 57 -2.89 -7.46 13.02
CA ILE A 57 -2.28 -6.20 12.57
C ILE A 57 -0.86 -6.45 12.05
N ASP A 58 -0.05 -7.26 12.73
CA ASP A 58 1.30 -7.61 12.28
C ASP A 58 1.29 -8.34 10.93
N GLU A 59 0.41 -9.34 10.78
CA GLU A 59 0.23 -10.05 9.51
C GLU A 59 -0.24 -9.10 8.39
N PHE A 60 -1.17 -8.19 8.70
CA PHE A 60 -1.62 -7.16 7.77
C PHE A 60 -0.47 -6.22 7.35
N LYS A 61 0.37 -5.77 8.28
CA LYS A 61 1.52 -4.91 7.97
C LYS A 61 2.49 -5.56 7.00
N ILE A 62 2.75 -6.86 7.13
CA ILE A 62 3.64 -7.60 6.23
C ILE A 62 3.09 -7.58 4.80
N GLU A 63 1.79 -7.87 4.63
CA GLU A 63 1.13 -7.84 3.32
C GLU A 63 1.10 -6.42 2.73
N LEU A 64 0.82 -5.42 3.56
CA LEU A 64 0.81 -4.02 3.16
C LEU A 64 2.20 -3.54 2.67
N LEU A 65 3.26 -3.92 3.39
CA LEU A 65 4.63 -3.61 2.99
C LEU A 65 5.00 -4.31 1.67
N SER A 66 4.56 -5.56 1.49
CA SER A 66 4.76 -6.29 0.23
C SER A 66 4.06 -5.58 -0.94
N TYR A 67 2.82 -5.13 -0.74
CA TYR A 67 2.09 -4.33 -1.72
C TYR A 67 2.83 -3.02 -2.06
N PHE A 68 3.32 -2.28 -1.06
CA PHE A 68 4.08 -1.06 -1.29
C PHE A 68 5.38 -1.30 -2.06
N MET A 69 6.07 -2.41 -1.80
CA MET A 69 7.27 -2.79 -2.56
C MET A 69 6.92 -3.14 -4.00
N LYS A 70 5.86 -3.92 -4.24
CA LYS A 70 5.40 -4.28 -5.59
C LYS A 70 5.09 -3.03 -6.41
N GLU A 71 4.37 -2.09 -5.82
CA GLU A 71 4.06 -0.81 -6.44
C GLU A 71 5.32 0.01 -6.76
N GLU A 72 6.27 0.12 -5.82
CA GLU A 72 7.52 0.86 -6.04
C GLU A 72 8.38 0.26 -7.16
N PHE A 73 8.60 -1.05 -7.14
CA PHE A 73 9.49 -1.70 -8.09
C PHE A 73 8.89 -1.92 -9.47
N LYS A 74 7.56 -1.94 -9.60
CA LYS A 74 6.90 -2.16 -10.89
C LYS A 74 6.26 -0.90 -11.44
N PHE A 75 5.35 -0.28 -10.67
CA PHE A 75 4.54 0.83 -11.16
C PHE A 75 5.35 2.13 -11.21
N HIS A 76 5.92 2.54 -10.08
CA HIS A 76 6.72 3.77 -9.98
C HIS A 76 7.99 3.72 -10.83
N LYS A 77 8.72 2.59 -10.77
CA LYS A 77 9.90 2.38 -11.61
C LYS A 77 9.60 2.53 -13.11
N TYR A 78 8.50 1.94 -13.58
CA TYR A 78 8.11 2.05 -14.99
C TYR A 78 7.80 3.50 -15.37
N LEU A 79 7.00 4.22 -14.57
CA LEU A 79 6.66 5.62 -14.85
C LEU A 79 7.91 6.50 -14.91
N ASN A 80 8.84 6.34 -13.97
CA ASN A 80 10.10 7.08 -13.96
C ASN A 80 10.95 6.79 -15.21
N GLU A 81 11.07 5.54 -15.63
CA GLU A 81 11.86 5.17 -16.82
C GLU A 81 11.21 5.62 -18.13
N PHE A 82 9.88 5.51 -18.23
CA PHE A 82 9.15 5.89 -19.44
C PHE A 82 9.17 7.39 -19.67
N TYR A 83 8.97 8.18 -18.60
CA TYR A 83 8.93 9.65 -18.67
C TYR A 83 10.29 10.32 -18.42
N LYS A 84 11.41 9.59 -18.39
CA LYS A 84 12.73 10.16 -18.07
C LYS A 84 13.17 11.31 -18.97
N ALA A 85 12.69 11.36 -20.21
CA ALA A 85 12.98 12.43 -21.17
C ALA A 85 12.00 13.61 -21.09
N ASP A 86 10.85 13.43 -20.45
CA ASP A 86 9.86 14.48 -20.22
C ASP A 86 10.01 15.01 -18.79
N GLY A 87 10.86 16.04 -18.64
CA GLY A 87 11.20 16.60 -17.33
C GLY A 87 10.00 17.14 -16.56
N ALA A 88 8.97 17.67 -17.24
CA ALA A 88 7.79 18.23 -16.58
C ALA A 88 6.88 17.13 -16.02
N THR A 89 6.63 16.09 -16.82
CA THR A 89 5.86 14.93 -16.35
C THR A 89 6.61 14.16 -15.27
N LEU A 90 7.93 13.98 -15.41
CA LEU A 90 8.77 13.32 -14.40
C LEU A 90 8.76 14.07 -13.06
N ALA A 91 8.83 15.40 -13.07
CA ALA A 91 8.75 16.20 -11.85
C ALA A 91 7.39 16.02 -11.14
N SER A 92 6.31 15.92 -11.91
CA SER A 92 4.97 15.65 -11.39
C SER A 92 4.86 14.25 -10.78
N ILE A 93 5.38 13.23 -11.46
CA ILE A 93 5.45 11.83 -10.96
C ILE A 93 6.18 11.79 -9.62
N LYS A 94 7.36 12.41 -9.52
CA LYS A 94 8.16 12.42 -8.29
C LYS A 94 7.46 13.09 -7.13
N LYS A 95 6.78 14.21 -7.37
CA LYS A 95 5.98 14.88 -6.34
C LYS A 95 4.88 13.96 -5.80
N TYR A 96 4.14 13.29 -6.68
CA TYR A 96 3.09 12.37 -6.23
C TYR A 96 3.66 11.13 -5.54
N GLU A 97 4.84 10.65 -5.94
CA GLU A 97 5.55 9.57 -5.24
C GLU A 97 5.96 9.98 -3.81
N GLU A 98 6.37 11.24 -3.61
CA GLU A 98 6.63 11.80 -2.27
C GLU A 98 5.36 11.85 -1.42
N ASP A 99 4.26 12.38 -1.97
CA ASP A 99 2.96 12.43 -1.29
C ASP A 99 2.51 11.01 -0.88
N LEU A 100 2.57 10.05 -1.81
CA LEU A 100 2.22 8.65 -1.55
C LEU A 100 3.13 8.02 -0.50
N LYS A 101 4.42 8.34 -0.49
CA LYS A 101 5.39 7.85 0.51
C LYS A 101 5.08 8.37 1.91
N ASP A 102 4.69 9.62 2.04
CA ASP A 102 4.28 10.17 3.33
C ASP A 102 2.98 9.52 3.83
N MET A 103 2.01 9.28 2.94
CA MET A 103 0.82 8.50 3.29
C MET A 103 1.15 7.06 3.72
N LYS A 104 2.14 6.40 3.09
CA LYS A 104 2.63 5.06 3.53
C LYS A 104 3.12 5.11 4.98
N LYS A 105 3.94 6.11 5.33
CA LYS A 105 4.44 6.29 6.70
C LYS A 105 3.30 6.52 7.68
N ASP A 106 2.32 7.34 7.31
CA ASP A 106 1.18 7.65 8.16
C ASP A 106 0.33 6.41 8.44
N ILE A 107 0.06 5.57 7.42
CA ILE A 107 -0.67 4.31 7.60
C ILE A 107 0.06 3.42 8.61
N ILE A 108 1.37 3.20 8.42
CA ILE A 108 2.18 2.36 9.32
C ILE A 108 2.19 2.94 10.74
N ALA A 109 2.34 4.26 10.89
CA ALA A 109 2.33 4.91 12.18
C ALA A 109 0.98 4.74 12.93
N GLN A 110 -0.16 4.76 12.23
CA GLN A 110 -1.46 4.47 12.86
C GLN A 110 -1.55 3.00 13.31
N LEU A 111 -1.06 2.07 12.50
CA LEU A 111 -1.05 0.65 12.86
C LEU A 111 -0.12 0.39 14.05
N ASP A 112 1.04 1.02 14.11
CA ASP A 112 1.97 0.91 15.24
C ASP A 112 1.37 1.47 16.53
N LYS A 113 0.69 2.63 16.47
CA LYS A 113 -0.06 3.19 17.60
C LYS A 113 -1.17 2.26 18.09
N SER A 114 -1.69 1.39 17.23
CA SER A 114 -2.71 0.39 17.59
C SER A 114 -2.16 -0.77 18.42
N MET A 115 -0.83 -0.95 18.45
CA MET A 115 -0.15 -2.06 19.13
C MET A 115 0.61 -1.65 20.39
N GLY A 116 0.70 -0.35 20.70
CA GLY A 116 1.44 0.18 21.84
C GLY A 116 0.91 -0.28 23.21
N GLU A 117 1.76 -0.17 24.25
CA GLU A 117 1.49 -0.67 25.60
C GLU A 117 0.27 -0.02 26.29
N ASP A 118 -0.14 1.19 25.85
CA ASP A 118 -1.33 1.92 26.32
C ASP A 118 -2.63 1.60 25.56
N ALA A 119 -2.63 0.56 24.70
CA ALA A 119 -3.78 0.14 23.90
C ALA A 119 -4.87 -0.60 24.71
N MET A 120 -4.91 -0.45 26.05
CA MET A 120 -5.93 -1.02 26.95
C MET A 120 -7.38 -0.59 26.67
N PHE A 121 -7.61 0.25 25.66
CA PHE A 121 -8.93 0.73 25.27
C PHE A 121 -9.20 0.41 23.79
N ASN A 122 -10.12 -0.51 23.54
CA ASN A 122 -10.62 -0.85 22.20
C ASN A 122 -10.90 0.41 21.36
N ASP A 123 -11.42 1.47 21.96
CA ASP A 123 -11.74 2.73 21.25
C ASP A 123 -10.51 3.41 20.60
N LYS A 124 -9.34 3.38 21.25
CA LYS A 124 -8.11 3.95 20.68
C LYS A 124 -7.61 3.12 19.50
N VAL A 125 -7.65 1.80 19.62
CA VAL A 125 -7.27 0.84 18.57
C VAL A 125 -8.20 1.00 17.36
N VAL A 126 -9.52 1.05 17.60
CA VAL A 126 -10.53 1.32 16.58
C VAL A 126 -10.28 2.65 15.87
N LYS A 127 -10.01 3.72 16.62
CA LYS A 127 -9.72 5.03 16.04
C LYS A 127 -8.50 5.00 15.13
N ASN A 128 -7.42 4.37 15.57
CA ASN A 128 -6.18 4.28 14.79
C ASN A 128 -6.38 3.45 13.52
N ILE A 129 -7.09 2.32 13.60
CA ILE A 129 -7.41 1.50 12.43
C ILE A 129 -8.33 2.26 11.46
N ASN A 130 -9.33 2.98 11.95
CA ASN A 130 -10.19 3.84 11.11
C ASN A 130 -9.38 4.92 10.38
N ASN A 131 -8.40 5.54 11.05
CA ASN A 131 -7.50 6.49 10.42
C ASN A 131 -6.65 5.82 9.33
N ALA A 132 -6.12 4.62 9.58
CA ALA A 132 -5.36 3.87 8.58
C ALA A 132 -6.22 3.54 7.34
N ILE A 133 -7.46 3.08 7.54
CA ILE A 133 -8.43 2.83 6.46
C ILE A 133 -8.69 4.11 5.65
N TYR A 134 -8.93 5.24 6.33
CA TYR A 134 -9.16 6.52 5.67
C TYR A 134 -7.97 6.96 4.80
N ILE A 135 -6.74 6.85 5.34
CA ILE A 135 -5.53 7.21 4.59
C ILE A 135 -5.32 6.26 3.41
N MET A 136 -5.56 4.96 3.58
CA MET A 136 -5.49 3.99 2.47
C MET A 136 -6.45 4.33 1.33
N LYS A 137 -7.71 4.67 1.65
CA LYS A 137 -8.71 5.10 0.65
C LYS A 137 -8.28 6.39 -0.06
N SER A 138 -7.81 7.37 0.69
CA SER A 138 -7.31 8.63 0.14
C SER A 138 -6.09 8.41 -0.77
N ARG A 139 -5.22 7.46 -0.42
CA ARG A 139 -4.00 7.14 -1.16
C ARG A 139 -4.32 6.55 -2.53
N ILE A 140 -5.25 5.59 -2.59
CA ILE A 140 -5.63 4.97 -3.87
C ILE A 140 -6.35 5.95 -4.79
N GLU A 141 -7.14 6.87 -4.23
CA GLU A 141 -7.75 7.97 -5.00
C GLU A 141 -6.70 8.88 -5.63
N LEU A 142 -5.70 9.31 -4.85
CA LEU A 142 -4.58 10.11 -5.36
C LEU A 142 -3.83 9.37 -6.47
N GLN A 143 -3.46 8.11 -6.23
CA GLN A 143 -2.76 7.29 -7.21
C GLN A 143 -3.56 7.11 -8.51
N ASN A 144 -4.86 6.81 -8.40
CA ASN A 144 -5.74 6.63 -9.56
C ASN A 144 -5.90 7.92 -10.36
N ARG A 145 -6.04 9.06 -9.68
CA ARG A 145 -6.25 10.36 -10.33
C ARG A 145 -5.00 10.88 -11.04
N GLU A 146 -3.83 10.70 -10.42
CA GLU A 146 -2.61 11.38 -10.87
C GLU A 146 -1.63 10.48 -11.65
N LEU A 147 -1.59 9.18 -11.35
CA LEU A 147 -0.54 8.28 -11.86
C LEU A 147 -1.07 7.18 -12.78
N VAL A 148 -2.28 6.66 -12.54
CA VAL A 148 -2.80 5.53 -13.31
C VAL A 148 -3.01 5.87 -14.79
N ASP A 149 -3.43 7.10 -15.11
CA ASP A 149 -3.60 7.52 -16.51
C ASP A 149 -2.27 7.71 -17.25
N LEU A 150 -1.18 7.96 -16.53
CA LEU A 150 0.18 7.99 -17.08
C LEU A 150 0.67 6.58 -17.44
N TYR A 151 0.12 5.54 -16.81
CA TYR A 151 0.52 4.14 -17.01
C TYR A 151 -0.22 3.45 -18.17
N LYS A 152 -1.32 4.03 -18.66
CA LYS A 152 -2.12 3.47 -19.77
C LYS A 152 -1.55 3.79 -21.16
N LYS A 153 -0.42 4.49 -21.24
CA LYS A 153 0.24 4.93 -22.48
C LYS A 153 1.44 4.07 -22.79
#